data_AF-A0A068SWE1-F1
#
_entry.id   AF-A0A068SWE1-F1
#
_cell.length_a   1.000
_cell.length_b   1.000
_cell.length_c   1.000
_cell.angle_alpha   90.00
_cell.angle_beta   90.00
_cell.angle_gamma   90.00
#
_symmetry.space_group_name_H-M   'P 1'
#
loop_
_entity.id
_entity.type
_entity.pdbx_description
1 polymer ?
#
loop_
_entity_poly.entity_id
_entity_poly.type
_entity_poly.pdbx_seq_one_letter_code
_entity_poly.pdbx_strand_id
1 'polypeptide(L)'
;MAEPLNLLTDIEGVAVGHATDLALGSGVTAIVFDEPAIASGSVLGGAPGGRDTALLDPSMTVQTVDAFVLSGGSAFGLDAAGGVQSGLREIGRGFQVGSVRVPIVPQAILMDLLNGGNKDWGLHSPYREMGYEAFRAAAKGPFALGTIGSGTGATTATFKGGIGSASARTSTGHTVAALIAANALGSATIGEGPHFWAAPFEEGNEFGGLGMPPTFDNRMRLKGRNVTSTTIGVIVTDAVLTKAQAHRLSILAHDGLARAILPAHLPFDGDTIFSTATGAKPLSEPSDFMEICHLATLVTARAVARGVYEATALPNANAQIAWHDKFTSPAK
;
A
#
# COMPACT_ATOMS: atom_id res chain seq x y z
N MET A 1 4.23 13.55 24.04
CA MET A 1 4.54 12.85 22.77
C MET A 1 4.01 13.71 21.65
N ALA A 2 4.70 13.79 20.50
CA ALA A 2 4.16 14.47 19.33
C ALA A 2 2.83 13.80 18.90
N GLU A 3 1.92 14.58 18.34
CA GLU A 3 0.70 14.03 17.78
C GLU A 3 1.03 13.09 16.60
N PRO A 4 0.34 11.94 16.48
CA PRO A 4 0.54 11.04 15.36
C PRO A 4 0.17 11.73 14.05
N LEU A 5 0.96 11.49 13.00
CA LEU A 5 0.78 11.98 11.65
C LEU A 5 -0.39 11.30 10.93
N ASN A 6 -0.90 10.21 11.50
CA ASN A 6 -1.83 9.29 10.86
C ASN A 6 -1.23 8.68 9.58
N LEU A 7 0.02 8.24 9.67
CA LEU A 7 0.82 7.71 8.56
C LEU A 7 1.61 6.47 9.01
N LEU A 8 2.12 5.70 8.04
CA LEU A 8 2.98 4.54 8.27
C LEU A 8 4.22 4.88 9.12
N THR A 9 4.73 6.09 8.94
CA THR A 9 5.91 6.64 9.61
C THR A 9 5.66 7.07 11.06
N ASP A 10 4.44 6.90 11.59
CA ASP A 10 4.18 6.98 13.04
C ASP A 10 4.85 5.85 13.83
N ILE A 11 5.29 4.80 13.13
CA ILE A 11 6.10 3.73 13.67
C ILE A 11 7.57 4.11 13.54
N GLU A 12 8.24 4.23 14.68
CA GLU A 12 9.66 4.55 14.73
C GLU A 12 10.50 3.53 13.94
N GLY A 13 11.50 4.03 13.22
CA GLY A 13 12.36 3.22 12.38
C GLY A 13 11.78 2.86 11.02
N VAL A 14 10.62 3.41 10.64
CA VAL A 14 10.03 3.23 9.29
C VAL A 14 10.20 4.51 8.48
N ALA A 15 10.78 4.38 7.29
CA ALA A 15 10.89 5.44 6.30
C ALA A 15 10.12 5.07 5.03
N VAL A 16 9.50 6.06 4.40
CA VAL A 16 8.76 5.90 3.13
C VAL A 16 9.33 6.87 2.10
N GLY A 17 9.54 6.38 0.89
CA GLY A 17 10.02 7.18 -0.24
C GLY A 17 9.26 6.88 -1.51
N HIS A 18 9.07 7.90 -2.35
CA HIS A 18 8.33 7.80 -3.59
C HIS A 18 9.17 8.28 -4.77
N ALA A 19 9.09 7.55 -5.88
CA ALA A 19 9.45 8.05 -7.20
C ALA A 19 8.17 8.13 -8.04
N THR A 20 7.92 9.30 -8.62
CA THR A 20 6.66 9.63 -9.31
C THR A 20 6.96 10.21 -10.67
N ASP A 21 6.41 9.60 -11.71
CA ASP A 21 6.45 10.15 -13.07
C ASP A 21 5.01 10.31 -13.58
N LEU A 22 4.56 11.56 -13.67
CA LEU A 22 3.22 11.92 -14.13
C LEU A 22 3.05 11.77 -15.65
N ALA A 23 4.13 11.89 -16.42
CA ALA A 23 4.10 11.69 -17.86
C ALA A 23 3.99 10.21 -18.19
N LEU A 24 4.76 9.37 -17.49
CA LEU A 24 4.58 7.91 -17.47
C LEU A 24 3.22 7.53 -16.88
N GLY A 25 2.70 8.31 -15.94
CA GLY A 25 1.52 7.96 -15.16
C GLY A 25 1.78 6.75 -14.27
N SER A 26 2.98 6.62 -13.70
CA SER A 26 3.34 5.49 -12.85
C SER A 26 4.37 5.90 -11.81
N GLY A 27 4.70 4.98 -10.91
CA GLY A 27 5.71 5.24 -9.89
C GLY A 27 5.99 4.06 -8.97
N VAL A 28 6.91 4.31 -8.04
CA VAL A 28 7.40 3.34 -7.07
C VAL A 28 7.34 3.94 -5.68
N THR A 29 6.96 3.12 -4.70
CA THR A 29 7.04 3.43 -3.28
C THR A 29 7.98 2.42 -2.62
N ALA A 30 9.02 2.91 -1.95
CA ALA A 30 9.92 2.12 -1.13
C ALA A 30 9.58 2.33 0.35
N ILE A 31 9.52 1.23 1.12
CA ILE A 31 9.37 1.25 2.58
C ILE A 31 10.66 0.66 3.15
N VAL A 32 11.44 1.47 3.85
CA VAL A 32 12.77 1.12 4.35
C VAL A 32 12.77 1.15 5.87
N PHE A 33 13.23 0.07 6.50
CA PHE A 33 13.34 -0.04 7.96
C PHE A 33 14.73 0.38 8.40
N ASP A 34 14.93 1.00 9.56
CA ASP A 34 16.27 1.29 10.09
C ASP A 34 17.07 0.00 10.31
N GLU A 35 16.41 -0.99 10.89
CA GLU A 35 16.94 -2.32 11.19
C GLU A 35 16.12 -3.39 10.46
N PRO A 36 16.68 -4.58 10.15
CA PRO A 36 15.91 -5.66 9.55
C PRO A 36 14.69 -6.04 10.41
N ALA A 37 13.50 -5.92 9.85
CA ALA A 37 12.23 -6.12 10.56
C ALA A 37 11.60 -7.46 10.20
N ILE A 38 10.91 -8.11 11.16
CA ILE A 38 10.23 -9.40 10.94
C ILE A 38 9.24 -9.24 9.80
N ALA A 39 9.25 -10.14 8.82
CA ALA A 39 8.49 -9.96 7.60
C ALA A 39 7.68 -11.19 7.22
N SER A 40 6.42 -10.96 6.85
CA SER A 40 5.58 -11.95 6.18
C SER A 40 4.64 -11.23 5.20
N GLY A 41 3.64 -11.94 4.67
CA GLY A 41 2.65 -11.38 3.78
C GLY A 41 1.71 -12.44 3.25
N SER A 42 0.63 -11.99 2.63
CA SER A 42 -0.38 -12.84 2.01
C SER A 42 -0.78 -12.27 0.65
N VAL A 43 -1.16 -13.19 -0.24
CA VAL A 43 -1.67 -12.89 -1.57
C VAL A 43 -3.04 -13.55 -1.67
N LEU A 44 -4.10 -12.73 -1.77
CA LEU A 44 -5.48 -13.24 -1.86
C LEU A 44 -6.16 -12.92 -3.20
N GLY A 45 -5.62 -11.99 -3.99
CA GLY A 45 -6.09 -11.78 -5.36
C GLY A 45 -5.72 -12.92 -6.31
N GLY A 46 -6.54 -13.17 -7.33
CA GLY A 46 -6.34 -14.25 -8.30
C GLY A 46 -5.26 -14.00 -9.38
N ALA A 47 -4.79 -12.77 -9.57
CA ALA A 47 -3.80 -12.41 -10.58
C ALA A 47 -2.62 -11.59 -9.99
N PRO A 48 -1.87 -12.16 -9.02
CA PRO A 48 -0.81 -11.43 -8.35
C PRO A 48 0.43 -11.25 -9.22
N GLY A 49 1.16 -10.18 -8.95
CA GLY A 49 2.50 -9.98 -9.44
C GLY A 49 3.41 -9.59 -8.27
N GLY A 50 4.49 -10.33 -8.09
CA GLY A 50 5.41 -10.07 -7.00
C GLY A 50 6.77 -10.71 -7.19
N ARG A 51 7.72 -10.23 -6.41
CA ARG A 51 9.10 -10.71 -6.36
C ARG A 51 9.44 -11.04 -4.92
N ASP A 52 10.20 -12.12 -4.73
CA ASP A 52 10.70 -12.55 -3.43
C ASP A 52 9.56 -12.76 -2.41
N THR A 53 8.34 -13.09 -2.87
CA THR A 53 7.17 -13.27 -1.99
C THR A 53 7.15 -14.64 -1.33
N ALA A 54 7.69 -15.67 -1.98
CA ALA A 54 7.72 -17.03 -1.43
C ALA A 54 8.47 -17.11 -0.09
N LEU A 55 9.52 -16.29 0.11
CA LEU A 55 10.25 -16.25 1.38
C LEU A 55 9.42 -15.71 2.54
N LEU A 56 8.29 -15.03 2.28
CA LEU A 56 7.43 -14.47 3.32
C LEU A 56 6.56 -15.52 4.02
N ASP A 57 6.48 -16.73 3.46
CA ASP A 57 5.80 -17.85 4.09
C ASP A 57 6.40 -18.12 5.49
N PRO A 58 5.56 -18.30 6.53
CA PRO A 58 6.01 -18.52 7.91
C PRO A 58 7.00 -19.66 8.12
N SER A 59 7.00 -20.66 7.24
CA SER A 59 7.89 -21.83 7.30
C SER A 59 9.28 -21.56 6.70
N MET A 60 9.46 -20.46 5.99
CA MET A 60 10.72 -20.14 5.30
C MET A 60 11.74 -19.49 6.23
N THR A 61 13.03 -19.78 5.97
CA THR A 61 14.15 -19.44 6.85
C THR A 61 14.36 -17.93 7.05
N VAL A 62 14.24 -17.13 6.00
CA VAL A 62 14.45 -15.67 6.09
C VAL A 62 13.38 -15.06 6.99
N GLN A 63 13.77 -14.54 8.16
CA GLN A 63 12.82 -13.99 9.14
C GLN A 63 12.56 -12.50 8.94
N THR A 64 13.59 -11.76 8.51
CA THR A 64 13.58 -10.30 8.45
C THR A 64 13.96 -9.78 7.08
N VAL A 65 13.50 -8.58 6.75
CA VAL A 65 13.85 -7.86 5.51
C VAL A 65 14.23 -6.42 5.82
N ASP A 66 15.01 -5.80 4.94
CA ASP A 66 15.43 -4.40 5.08
C ASP A 66 14.42 -3.41 4.48
N ALA A 67 13.65 -3.85 3.48
CA ALA A 67 12.68 -3.01 2.79
C ALA A 67 11.58 -3.81 2.11
N PHE A 68 10.47 -3.14 1.81
CA PHE A 68 9.45 -3.58 0.85
C PHE A 68 9.33 -2.58 -0.30
N VAL A 69 8.86 -3.07 -1.45
CA VAL A 69 8.57 -2.23 -2.62
C VAL A 69 7.14 -2.45 -3.10
N LEU A 70 6.46 -1.33 -3.37
CA LEU A 70 5.20 -1.29 -4.08
C LEU A 70 5.42 -0.53 -5.38
N SER A 71 5.03 -1.06 -6.52
CA SER A 71 5.30 -0.43 -7.82
C SER A 71 4.10 -0.48 -8.74
N GLY A 72 3.94 0.54 -9.59
CA GLY A 72 3.16 0.42 -10.82
C GLY A 72 3.88 -0.44 -11.87
N GLY A 73 3.46 -0.35 -13.11
CA GLY A 73 4.14 -0.95 -14.26
C GLY A 73 3.79 -2.39 -14.57
N SER A 74 2.85 -3.00 -13.83
CA SER A 74 2.61 -4.44 -13.90
C SER A 74 3.93 -5.20 -13.84
N ALA A 75 4.09 -6.29 -14.59
CA ALA A 75 5.28 -7.16 -14.54
C ALA A 75 6.60 -6.41 -14.79
N PHE A 76 6.61 -5.33 -15.58
CA PHE A 76 7.81 -4.49 -15.77
C PHE A 76 8.23 -3.79 -14.47
N GLY A 77 7.27 -3.47 -13.61
CA GLY A 77 7.49 -2.90 -12.29
C GLY A 77 8.39 -3.74 -11.39
N LEU A 78 8.49 -5.06 -11.61
CA LEU A 78 9.33 -5.96 -10.80
C LEU A 78 10.83 -5.61 -10.87
N ASP A 79 11.24 -4.79 -11.85
CA ASP A 79 12.60 -4.25 -11.92
C ASP A 79 12.92 -3.29 -10.75
N ALA A 80 11.90 -2.67 -10.13
CA ALA A 80 12.06 -1.68 -9.07
C ALA A 80 12.76 -2.22 -7.82
N ALA A 81 12.52 -3.48 -7.44
CA ALA A 81 13.26 -4.10 -6.34
C ALA A 81 14.77 -4.09 -6.60
N GLY A 82 15.23 -4.23 -7.84
CA GLY A 82 16.65 -4.15 -8.18
C GLY A 82 17.27 -2.77 -7.90
N GLY A 83 16.49 -1.70 -8.09
CA GLY A 83 16.89 -0.35 -7.72
C GLY A 83 17.04 -0.17 -6.21
N VAL A 84 16.06 -0.65 -5.43
CA VAL A 84 16.11 -0.60 -3.97
C VAL A 84 17.23 -1.49 -3.42
N GLN A 85 17.46 -2.67 -4.00
CA GLN A 85 18.62 -3.52 -3.68
C GLN A 85 19.94 -2.77 -3.90
N SER A 86 20.04 -1.98 -4.98
CA SER A 86 21.24 -1.17 -5.26
C SER A 86 21.46 -0.12 -4.17
N GLY A 87 20.40 0.55 -3.74
CA GLY A 87 20.45 1.52 -2.63
C GLY A 87 20.84 0.89 -1.29
N LEU A 88 20.23 -0.24 -0.93
CA LEU A 88 20.62 -0.97 0.28
C LEU A 88 22.08 -1.44 0.23
N ARG A 89 22.53 -1.89 -0.95
CA ARG A 89 23.92 -2.31 -1.17
C ARG A 89 24.91 -1.15 -1.03
N GLU A 90 24.54 0.05 -1.50
CA GLU A 90 25.32 1.29 -1.37
C GLU A 90 25.63 1.58 0.11
N ILE A 91 24.63 1.43 0.99
CA ILE A 91 24.76 1.66 2.44
C ILE A 91 25.17 0.41 3.23
N GLY A 92 25.59 -0.66 2.56
CA GLY A 92 26.12 -1.87 3.19
C GLY A 92 25.09 -2.73 3.93
N ARG A 93 23.80 -2.64 3.58
CA ARG A 93 22.70 -3.41 4.19
C ARG A 93 22.32 -4.63 3.37
N GLY A 94 21.74 -5.63 4.04
CA GLY A 94 21.33 -6.89 3.46
C GLY A 94 21.59 -8.10 4.36
N PHE A 95 20.98 -9.22 3.98
CA PHE A 95 21.14 -10.52 4.64
C PHE A 95 22.56 -11.05 4.48
N GLN A 96 23.17 -11.49 5.59
CA GLN A 96 24.55 -11.98 5.59
C GLN A 96 24.63 -13.41 5.05
N VAL A 97 25.39 -13.62 3.98
CA VAL A 97 25.67 -14.92 3.36
C VAL A 97 27.18 -15.11 3.26
N GLY A 98 27.77 -15.82 4.22
CA GLY A 98 29.22 -15.96 4.31
C GLY A 98 29.89 -14.58 4.47
N SER A 99 30.71 -14.17 3.49
CA SER A 99 31.35 -12.84 3.46
C SER A 99 30.55 -11.77 2.69
N VAL A 100 29.43 -12.12 2.06
CA VAL A 100 28.64 -11.24 1.19
C VAL A 100 27.35 -10.81 1.90
N ARG A 101 26.90 -9.57 1.66
CA ARG A 101 25.56 -9.11 2.04
C ARG A 101 24.64 -9.06 0.83
N VAL A 102 23.47 -9.66 0.95
CA VAL A 102 22.46 -9.77 -0.10
C VAL A 102 21.18 -9.07 0.36
N PRO A 103 20.84 -7.89 -0.18
CA PRO A 103 19.61 -7.20 0.18
C PRO A 103 18.38 -8.03 -0.25
N ILE A 104 17.47 -8.29 0.70
CA ILE A 104 16.19 -8.99 0.44
C ILE A 104 15.09 -7.94 0.43
N VAL A 105 14.40 -7.81 -0.70
CA VAL A 105 13.43 -6.74 -0.95
C VAL A 105 12.17 -7.33 -1.60
N PRO A 106 11.24 -7.86 -0.80
CA PRO A 106 9.97 -8.35 -1.34
C PRO A 106 9.17 -7.21 -1.97
N GLN A 107 8.50 -7.54 -3.07
CA GLN A 107 7.80 -6.55 -3.88
C GLN A 107 6.46 -7.05 -4.35
N ALA A 108 5.49 -6.13 -4.43
CA ALA A 108 4.24 -6.30 -5.14
C ALA A 108 4.07 -5.20 -6.21
N ILE A 109 3.36 -5.53 -7.28
CA ILE A 109 3.12 -4.64 -8.42
C ILE A 109 1.63 -4.46 -8.70
N LEU A 110 1.25 -3.30 -9.24
CA LEU A 110 -0.09 -3.04 -9.74
C LEU A 110 -0.08 -2.69 -11.23
N MET A 111 -1.22 -2.93 -11.89
CA MET A 111 -1.41 -2.63 -13.30
C MET A 111 -1.91 -1.20 -13.51
N ASP A 112 -1.05 -0.35 -14.07
CA ASP A 112 -1.35 1.04 -14.46
C ASP A 112 -0.91 1.35 -15.90
N LEU A 113 -0.62 0.33 -16.71
CA LEU A 113 -0.11 0.51 -18.07
C LEU A 113 -1.13 1.11 -19.04
N LEU A 114 -2.43 1.05 -18.70
CA LEU A 114 -3.55 1.47 -19.57
C LEU A 114 -4.22 2.78 -19.11
N ASN A 115 -3.50 3.62 -18.37
CA ASN A 115 -4.03 4.85 -17.78
C ASN A 115 -3.80 6.14 -18.60
N GLY A 116 -3.34 6.00 -19.84
CA GLY A 116 -3.10 7.13 -20.75
C GLY A 116 -1.75 7.84 -20.62
N GLY A 117 -0.90 7.46 -19.65
CA GLY A 117 0.49 7.96 -19.60
C GLY A 117 1.38 7.36 -20.69
N ASN A 118 2.50 8.00 -21.01
CA ASN A 118 3.43 7.59 -22.05
C ASN A 118 4.18 6.29 -21.66
N LYS A 119 3.94 5.21 -22.42
CA LYS A 119 4.60 3.90 -22.22
C LYS A 119 5.68 3.60 -23.27
N ASP A 120 6.04 4.58 -24.09
CA ASP A 120 7.06 4.44 -25.15
C ASP A 120 8.48 4.68 -24.61
N TRP A 121 8.89 3.90 -23.62
CA TRP A 121 10.23 3.97 -23.01
C TRP A 121 11.29 3.14 -23.77
N GLY A 122 10.91 2.54 -24.91
CA GLY A 122 11.80 1.68 -25.69
C GLY A 122 12.05 0.31 -25.03
N LEU A 123 13.31 -0.12 -25.01
CA LEU A 123 13.68 -1.49 -24.64
C LEU A 123 13.72 -1.75 -23.12
N HIS A 124 14.18 -0.77 -22.33
CA HIS A 124 14.40 -0.92 -20.89
C HIS A 124 13.31 -0.20 -20.11
N SER A 125 12.69 -0.91 -19.17
CA SER A 125 11.70 -0.32 -18.29
C SER A 125 12.37 0.72 -17.35
N PRO A 126 11.69 1.81 -16.96
CA PRO A 126 12.26 2.83 -16.08
C PRO A 126 12.25 2.41 -14.59
N TYR A 127 11.64 1.27 -14.27
CA TYR A 127 11.27 0.94 -12.89
C TYR A 127 12.48 0.65 -12.00
N ARG A 128 13.60 0.16 -12.55
CA ARG A 128 14.83 -0.02 -11.78
C ARG A 128 15.34 1.30 -11.23
N GLU A 129 15.48 2.31 -12.09
CA GLU A 129 15.95 3.64 -11.72
C GLU A 129 14.97 4.29 -10.74
N MET A 130 13.66 4.22 -11.01
CA MET A 130 12.63 4.71 -10.09
C MET A 130 12.67 4.01 -8.73
N GLY A 131 13.00 2.71 -8.68
CA GLY A 131 13.18 1.99 -7.43
C GLY A 131 14.34 2.55 -6.60
N TYR A 132 15.47 2.85 -7.25
CA TYR A 132 16.61 3.47 -6.58
C TYR A 132 16.27 4.91 -6.12
N GLU A 133 15.57 5.68 -6.94
CA GLU A 133 15.09 7.02 -6.58
C GLU A 133 14.14 6.99 -5.38
N ALA A 134 13.19 6.05 -5.35
CA ALA A 134 12.27 5.88 -4.23
C ALA A 134 13.03 5.50 -2.95
N PHE A 135 14.06 4.66 -3.03
CA PHE A 135 14.95 4.37 -1.89
C PHE A 135 15.69 5.63 -1.41
N ARG A 136 16.28 6.40 -2.32
CA ARG A 136 17.00 7.64 -2.00
C ARG A 136 16.09 8.70 -1.38
N ALA A 137 14.83 8.72 -1.77
CA ALA A 137 13.80 9.61 -1.24
C ALA A 137 13.19 9.13 0.08
N ALA A 138 13.52 7.93 0.57
CA ALA A 138 12.92 7.38 1.77
C ALA A 138 13.27 8.22 3.00
N ALA A 139 12.23 8.74 3.66
CA ALA A 139 12.36 9.57 4.85
C ALA A 139 11.34 9.18 5.93
N LYS A 140 11.69 9.48 7.18
CA LYS A 140 10.78 9.41 8.33
C LYS A 140 9.92 10.69 8.37
N GLY A 141 8.81 10.64 9.09
CA GLY A 141 7.92 11.79 9.25
C GLY A 141 6.89 11.91 8.11
N PRO A 142 6.39 13.12 7.82
CA PRO A 142 5.28 13.30 6.90
C PRO A 142 5.64 12.96 5.45
N PHE A 143 4.71 12.34 4.74
CA PHE A 143 4.78 12.11 3.29
C PHE A 143 3.39 12.32 2.66
N ALA A 144 3.37 12.65 1.37
CA ALA A 144 2.13 12.93 0.65
C ALA A 144 1.35 11.66 0.31
N LEU A 145 0.03 11.79 0.20
CA LEU A 145 -0.90 10.73 -0.23
C LEU A 145 -1.46 11.04 -1.64
N GLY A 146 -2.30 10.15 -2.15
CA GLY A 146 -2.98 10.30 -3.43
C GLY A 146 -2.14 9.87 -4.63
N THR A 147 -1.97 10.78 -5.59
CA THR A 147 -1.35 10.48 -6.90
C THR A 147 0.17 10.65 -6.84
N ILE A 148 0.80 9.72 -6.11
CA ILE A 148 2.24 9.71 -5.86
C ILE A 148 2.75 8.26 -5.74
N GLY A 149 4.02 8.02 -6.05
CA GLY A 149 4.67 6.71 -5.94
C GLY A 149 3.91 5.65 -6.74
N SER A 150 3.72 4.46 -6.16
CA SER A 150 2.90 3.42 -6.81
C SER A 150 1.42 3.79 -6.98
N GLY A 151 0.92 4.81 -6.30
CA GLY A 151 -0.44 5.34 -6.47
C GLY A 151 -0.62 6.26 -7.67
N THR A 152 0.49 6.69 -8.30
CA THR A 152 0.45 7.64 -9.43
C THR A 152 -0.49 7.18 -10.52
N GLY A 153 -0.33 5.94 -10.98
CA GLY A 153 -1.14 5.37 -12.04
C GLY A 153 -2.43 4.68 -11.59
N ALA A 154 -2.67 4.60 -10.28
CA ALA A 154 -3.71 3.77 -9.70
C ALA A 154 -5.14 4.27 -10.02
N THR A 155 -6.05 3.35 -10.30
CA THR A 155 -7.47 3.60 -10.54
C THR A 155 -8.33 2.49 -9.96
N THR A 156 -9.54 2.85 -9.52
CA THR A 156 -10.59 1.93 -9.05
C THR A 156 -11.72 1.85 -10.08
N ALA A 157 -12.79 1.08 -9.80
CA ALA A 157 -13.96 0.99 -10.68
C ALA A 157 -14.64 2.35 -10.97
N THR A 158 -14.56 3.30 -10.05
CA THR A 158 -15.33 4.54 -10.10
C THR A 158 -14.45 5.78 -10.24
N PHE A 159 -13.37 5.86 -9.45
CA PHE A 159 -12.53 7.04 -9.36
C PHE A 159 -11.05 6.70 -9.47
N LYS A 160 -10.25 7.75 -9.68
CA LYS A 160 -8.80 7.71 -9.51
C LYS A 160 -8.47 7.10 -8.14
N GLY A 161 -7.54 6.15 -8.15
CA GLY A 161 -6.98 5.56 -6.94
C GLY A 161 -5.71 6.29 -6.52
N GLY A 162 -5.04 5.79 -5.49
CA GLY A 162 -3.83 6.44 -4.99
C GLY A 162 -3.17 5.71 -3.83
N ILE A 163 -2.08 6.30 -3.34
CA ILE A 163 -1.45 5.93 -2.08
C ILE A 163 -2.27 6.51 -0.94
N GLY A 164 -2.68 5.68 0.00
CA GLY A 164 -3.19 6.13 1.27
C GLY A 164 -2.44 5.47 2.42
N SER A 165 -2.53 6.08 3.58
CA SER A 165 -1.96 5.55 4.81
C SER A 165 -2.88 5.87 5.97
N ALA A 166 -2.78 5.16 7.08
CA ALA A 166 -3.46 5.50 8.34
C ALA A 166 -2.73 4.79 9.48
N SER A 167 -2.84 5.35 10.69
CA SER A 167 -2.29 4.74 11.90
C SER A 167 -3.29 4.78 13.05
N ALA A 168 -3.07 3.91 14.02
CA ALA A 168 -3.82 3.85 15.27
C ALA A 168 -2.90 3.36 16.41
N ARG A 169 -3.29 3.68 17.64
CA ARG A 169 -2.63 3.17 18.86
C ARG A 169 -3.56 2.23 19.60
N THR A 170 -3.04 1.11 20.07
CA THR A 170 -3.76 0.21 20.97
C THR A 170 -3.93 0.84 22.34
N SER A 171 -4.86 0.29 23.13
CA SER A 171 -5.03 0.62 24.55
C SER A 171 -3.75 0.42 25.37
N THR A 172 -2.88 -0.52 24.94
CA THR A 172 -1.59 -0.82 25.55
C THR A 172 -0.40 -0.06 24.94
N GLY A 173 -0.67 0.89 24.03
CA GLY A 173 0.34 1.81 23.51
C GLY A 173 1.17 1.28 22.34
N HIS A 174 0.82 0.13 21.76
CA HIS A 174 1.36 -0.32 20.49
C HIS A 174 0.83 0.55 19.36
N THR A 175 1.62 0.71 18.30
CA THR A 175 1.24 1.46 17.10
C THR A 175 1.03 0.48 15.96
N VAL A 176 -0.03 0.67 15.18
CA VAL A 176 -0.34 -0.12 13.98
C VAL A 176 -0.63 0.85 12.85
N ALA A 177 0.01 0.66 11.70
CA ALA A 177 -0.17 1.56 10.57
C ALA A 177 -0.15 0.82 9.24
N ALA A 178 -0.95 1.28 8.28
CA ALA A 178 -1.02 0.75 6.93
C ALA A 178 -0.56 1.79 5.89
N LEU A 179 -0.02 1.31 4.77
CA LEU A 179 0.18 2.06 3.55
C LEU A 179 -0.28 1.22 2.36
N ILE A 180 -1.25 1.72 1.60
CA ILE A 180 -1.96 0.99 0.56
C ILE A 180 -1.97 1.78 -0.74
N ALA A 181 -1.60 1.16 -1.86
CA ALA A 181 -1.84 1.65 -3.20
C ALA A 181 -3.15 1.05 -3.74
N ALA A 182 -4.21 1.85 -3.78
CA ALA A 182 -5.56 1.43 -4.15
C ALA A 182 -5.76 1.44 -5.68
N ASN A 183 -5.58 0.30 -6.34
CA ASN A 183 -5.81 0.11 -7.78
C ASN A 183 -6.78 -1.06 -8.04
N ALA A 184 -7.83 -1.15 -7.24
CA ALA A 184 -8.76 -2.28 -7.19
C ALA A 184 -9.59 -2.46 -8.48
N LEU A 185 -9.99 -3.71 -8.77
CA LEU A 185 -11.02 -3.96 -9.78
C LEU A 185 -12.38 -3.45 -9.30
N GLY A 186 -12.68 -3.61 -8.01
CA GLY A 186 -13.89 -3.12 -7.37
C GLY A 186 -13.89 -1.61 -7.11
N SER A 187 -14.89 -1.17 -6.34
CA SER A 187 -15.09 0.24 -5.98
C SER A 187 -14.78 0.49 -4.51
N ALA A 188 -14.07 1.59 -4.21
CA ALA A 188 -13.91 2.09 -2.84
C ALA A 188 -15.13 2.91 -2.36
N THR A 189 -15.93 3.40 -3.30
CA THR A 189 -17.14 4.19 -3.05
C THR A 189 -18.41 3.36 -3.20
N ILE A 190 -19.47 3.79 -2.53
CA ILE A 190 -20.82 3.22 -2.62
C ILE A 190 -21.50 3.76 -3.88
N GLY A 191 -21.84 2.87 -4.82
CA GLY A 191 -22.37 3.27 -6.12
C GLY A 191 -21.42 4.21 -6.87
N GLU A 192 -21.97 5.26 -7.46
CA GLU A 192 -21.21 6.37 -8.06
C GLU A 192 -21.23 7.63 -7.17
N GLY A 193 -21.67 7.48 -5.93
CA GLY A 193 -21.83 8.56 -4.95
C GLY A 193 -20.54 8.88 -4.20
N PRO A 194 -20.60 9.88 -3.31
CA PRO A 194 -19.42 10.39 -2.62
C PRO A 194 -19.00 9.52 -1.41
N HIS A 195 -19.88 8.64 -0.91
CA HIS A 195 -19.65 7.88 0.31
C HIS A 195 -18.69 6.69 0.10
N PHE A 196 -17.80 6.47 1.06
CA PHE A 196 -16.86 5.35 1.07
C PHE A 196 -17.41 4.14 1.84
N TRP A 197 -17.06 2.92 1.43
CA TRP A 197 -17.37 1.72 2.22
C TRP A 197 -16.68 1.73 3.59
N ALA A 198 -15.53 2.41 3.70
CA ALA A 198 -14.78 2.57 4.94
C ALA A 198 -15.36 3.62 5.91
N ALA A 199 -16.47 4.29 5.57
CA ALA A 199 -17.04 5.37 6.39
C ALA A 199 -17.27 5.03 7.88
N PRO A 200 -17.65 3.79 8.27
CA PRO A 200 -17.79 3.44 9.70
C PRO A 200 -16.49 3.50 10.50
N PHE A 201 -15.34 3.58 9.83
CA PHE A 201 -14.01 3.57 10.44
C PHE A 201 -13.30 4.92 10.29
N GLU A 202 -13.97 5.94 9.75
CA GLU A 202 -13.39 7.26 9.56
C GLU A 202 -13.04 7.93 10.88
N GLU A 203 -11.85 8.54 10.94
CA GLU A 203 -11.42 9.37 12.07
C GLU A 203 -11.13 10.80 11.61
N GLY A 204 -11.59 11.79 12.37
CA GLY A 204 -11.20 13.19 12.14
C GLY A 204 -11.59 13.78 10.77
N ASN A 205 -12.62 13.24 10.11
CA ASN A 205 -13.04 13.61 8.75
C ASN A 205 -11.93 13.44 7.68
N GLU A 206 -11.01 12.50 7.90
CA GLU A 206 -9.82 12.27 7.06
C GLU A 206 -10.12 11.88 5.60
N PHE A 207 -11.37 11.56 5.25
CA PHE A 207 -11.84 11.40 3.87
C PHE A 207 -13.24 12.01 3.66
N GLY A 208 -13.51 13.13 4.35
CA GLY A 208 -14.65 14.01 4.09
C GLY A 208 -15.79 13.98 5.11
N GLY A 209 -15.78 13.08 6.10
CA GLY A 209 -16.75 13.06 7.20
C GLY A 209 -18.20 12.80 6.77
N LEU A 210 -18.39 12.11 5.65
CA LEU A 210 -19.72 11.98 5.02
C LEU A 210 -20.62 10.94 5.69
N GLY A 211 -20.03 10.03 6.46
CA GLY A 211 -20.74 8.89 7.05
C GLY A 211 -21.35 7.95 6.01
N MET A 212 -22.22 7.07 6.48
CA MET A 212 -22.93 6.12 5.62
C MET A 212 -24.16 6.78 4.96
N PRO A 213 -24.44 6.48 3.68
CA PRO A 213 -25.65 6.95 3.02
C PRO A 213 -26.90 6.26 3.58
N PRO A 214 -28.09 6.86 3.43
CA PRO A 214 -29.34 6.23 3.85
C PRO A 214 -29.72 4.99 3.01
N THR A 215 -29.15 4.87 1.81
CA THR A 215 -29.36 3.72 0.91
C THR A 215 -28.03 3.25 0.33
N PHE A 216 -27.92 1.93 0.11
CA PHE A 216 -26.70 1.30 -0.39
C PHE A 216 -26.92 0.74 -1.79
N ASP A 217 -26.07 1.15 -2.75
CA ASP A 217 -25.97 0.50 -4.06
C ASP A 217 -24.80 -0.49 -4.05
N ASN A 218 -25.13 -1.77 -3.85
CA ASN A 218 -24.18 -2.89 -3.77
C ASN A 218 -24.07 -3.68 -5.07
N ARG A 219 -24.59 -3.17 -6.20
CA ARG A 219 -24.42 -3.82 -7.50
C ARG A 219 -22.94 -3.93 -7.82
N MET A 220 -22.55 -5.03 -8.44
CA MET A 220 -21.16 -5.25 -8.83
C MET A 220 -20.71 -4.16 -9.81
N ARG A 221 -19.62 -3.47 -9.44
CA ARG A 221 -18.93 -2.47 -10.26
C ARG A 221 -17.50 -2.90 -10.44
N LEU A 222 -17.08 -2.97 -11.69
CA LEU A 222 -15.74 -3.38 -12.06
C LEU A 222 -15.10 -2.29 -12.93
N LYS A 223 -13.85 -1.96 -12.62
CA LYS A 223 -12.93 -1.36 -13.57
C LYS A 223 -12.89 -2.28 -14.80
N GLY A 224 -13.00 -1.70 -16.01
CA GLY A 224 -13.40 -2.38 -17.25
C GLY A 224 -13.00 -3.85 -17.41
N ARG A 225 -13.89 -4.68 -17.99
CA ARG A 225 -13.88 -6.16 -17.96
C ARG A 225 -12.59 -6.89 -18.40
N ASN A 226 -11.64 -6.23 -19.06
CA ASN A 226 -10.39 -6.81 -19.57
C ASN A 226 -9.13 -6.25 -18.89
N VAL A 227 -9.27 -5.59 -17.73
CA VAL A 227 -8.17 -4.92 -17.04
C VAL A 227 -7.81 -5.71 -15.78
N THR A 228 -6.57 -6.17 -15.67
CA THR A 228 -6.06 -6.64 -14.37
C THR A 228 -5.93 -5.47 -13.43
N SER A 229 -6.23 -5.69 -12.16
CA SER A 229 -6.22 -4.66 -11.11
C SER A 229 -5.54 -5.24 -9.88
N THR A 230 -5.12 -4.39 -8.94
CA THR A 230 -4.33 -4.86 -7.80
C THR A 230 -4.34 -3.82 -6.69
N THR A 231 -4.79 -4.18 -5.49
CA THR A 231 -4.53 -3.38 -4.30
C THR A 231 -3.33 -3.96 -3.55
N ILE A 232 -2.25 -3.19 -3.45
CA ILE A 232 -1.01 -3.63 -2.83
C ILE A 232 -0.67 -2.74 -1.64
N GLY A 233 -0.06 -3.32 -0.61
CA GLY A 233 0.24 -2.53 0.57
C GLY A 233 1.09 -3.22 1.62
N VAL A 234 1.36 -2.48 2.68
CA VAL A 234 2.07 -2.96 3.87
C VAL A 234 1.31 -2.58 5.13
N ILE A 235 1.27 -3.50 6.09
CA ILE A 235 0.84 -3.26 7.47
C ILE A 235 2.03 -3.43 8.41
N VAL A 236 2.25 -2.45 9.28
CA VAL A 236 3.41 -2.40 10.19
C VAL A 236 2.90 -2.24 11.62
N THR A 237 3.60 -2.85 12.58
CA THR A 237 3.44 -2.56 14.00
C THR A 237 4.80 -2.43 14.70
N ASP A 238 4.83 -1.71 15.82
CA ASP A 238 6.01 -1.63 16.70
C ASP A 238 6.12 -2.80 17.68
N ALA A 239 5.16 -3.73 17.69
CA ALA A 239 5.18 -4.89 18.57
C ALA A 239 6.29 -5.90 18.23
N VAL A 240 6.74 -6.68 19.22
CA VAL A 240 7.55 -7.88 19.01
C VAL A 240 6.65 -9.01 18.55
N LEU A 241 6.72 -9.34 17.25
CA LEU A 241 5.96 -10.42 16.63
C LEU A 241 6.88 -11.52 16.10
N THR A 242 6.40 -12.77 16.14
CA THR A 242 6.94 -13.86 15.34
C THR A 242 6.52 -13.70 13.86
N LYS A 243 7.21 -14.37 12.95
CA LYS A 243 6.84 -14.39 11.53
C LYS A 243 5.42 -14.94 11.27
N ALA A 244 4.99 -15.93 12.06
CA ALA A 244 3.63 -16.47 11.98
C ALA A 244 2.57 -15.44 12.45
N GLN A 245 2.88 -14.64 13.48
CA GLN A 245 2.01 -13.52 13.90
C GLN A 245 1.99 -12.41 12.85
N ALA A 246 3.12 -12.08 12.23
CA ALA A 246 3.16 -11.16 11.09
C ALA A 246 2.28 -11.68 9.93
N HIS A 247 2.36 -12.97 9.58
CA HIS A 247 1.48 -13.56 8.57
C HIS A 247 0.00 -13.43 8.93
N ARG A 248 -0.35 -13.66 10.21
CA ARG A 248 -1.71 -13.42 10.68
C ARG A 248 -2.10 -11.95 10.49
N LEU A 249 -1.20 -11.01 10.80
CA LEU A 249 -1.44 -9.57 10.62
C LEU A 249 -1.76 -9.20 9.16
N SER A 250 -1.09 -9.81 8.16
CA SER A 250 -1.40 -9.53 6.75
C SER A 250 -2.81 -10.00 6.38
N ILE A 251 -3.26 -11.14 6.90
CA ILE A 251 -4.64 -11.62 6.71
C ILE A 251 -5.66 -10.61 7.25
N LEU A 252 -5.42 -10.04 8.44
CA LEU A 252 -6.33 -9.03 9.00
C LEU A 252 -6.31 -7.70 8.22
N ALA A 253 -5.21 -7.37 7.55
CA ALA A 253 -5.20 -6.24 6.65
C ALA A 253 -6.07 -6.51 5.39
N HIS A 254 -6.11 -7.75 4.87
CA HIS A 254 -7.06 -8.11 3.81
C HIS A 254 -8.53 -7.99 4.24
N ASP A 255 -8.84 -8.30 5.49
CA ASP A 255 -10.16 -8.03 6.07
C ASP A 255 -10.51 -6.53 6.04
N GLY A 256 -9.50 -5.65 6.14
CA GLY A 256 -9.64 -4.21 5.93
C GLY A 256 -9.88 -3.84 4.47
N LEU A 257 -9.20 -4.49 3.52
CA LEU A 257 -9.46 -4.33 2.08
C LEU A 257 -10.91 -4.69 1.74
N ALA A 258 -11.42 -5.82 2.22
CA ALA A 258 -12.80 -6.25 2.00
C ALA A 258 -13.85 -5.31 2.62
N ARG A 259 -13.47 -4.52 3.63
CA ARG A 259 -14.32 -3.48 4.24
C ARG A 259 -14.30 -2.15 3.50
N ALA A 260 -13.24 -1.88 2.74
CA ALA A 260 -13.09 -0.63 1.99
C ALA A 260 -13.39 -0.78 0.50
N ILE A 261 -13.37 -2.00 -0.05
CA ILE A 261 -13.50 -2.27 -1.49
C ILE A 261 -14.58 -3.33 -1.70
N LEU A 262 -15.53 -3.04 -2.60
CA LEU A 262 -16.56 -3.98 -2.99
C LEU A 262 -16.65 -4.12 -4.53
N PRO A 263 -16.37 -5.32 -5.10
CA PRO A 263 -15.75 -6.50 -4.48
C PRO A 263 -14.21 -6.37 -4.38
N ALA A 264 -13.59 -7.03 -3.40
CA ALA A 264 -12.15 -7.24 -3.32
C ALA A 264 -11.78 -8.68 -3.75
N HIS A 265 -10.50 -8.93 -4.05
CA HIS A 265 -9.91 -10.27 -4.27
C HIS A 265 -10.48 -11.06 -5.46
N LEU A 266 -10.99 -10.36 -6.48
CA LEU A 266 -11.52 -11.04 -7.65
C LEU A 266 -10.42 -11.78 -8.44
N PRO A 267 -10.78 -12.69 -9.37
CA PRO A 267 -9.79 -13.45 -10.15
C PRO A 267 -8.78 -12.60 -10.94
N PHE A 268 -9.14 -11.37 -11.27
CA PHE A 268 -8.27 -10.42 -11.98
C PHE A 268 -7.68 -9.33 -11.07
N ASP A 269 -7.90 -9.44 -9.75
CA ASP A 269 -7.18 -8.66 -8.75
C ASP A 269 -5.90 -9.39 -8.34
N GLY A 270 -4.80 -8.68 -8.15
CA GLY A 270 -3.55 -9.25 -7.61
C GLY A 270 -3.29 -8.89 -6.14
N ASP A 271 -4.36 -8.66 -5.37
CA ASP A 271 -4.30 -8.09 -4.02
C ASP A 271 -3.26 -8.79 -3.13
N THR A 272 -2.30 -8.00 -2.64
CA THR A 272 -1.13 -8.47 -1.89
C THR A 272 -0.85 -7.54 -0.73
N ILE A 273 -0.76 -8.08 0.49
CA ILE A 273 -0.39 -7.32 1.67
C ILE A 273 0.86 -7.92 2.32
N PHE A 274 1.89 -7.10 2.45
CA PHE A 274 3.04 -7.39 3.29
C PHE A 274 2.76 -6.98 4.72
N SER A 275 3.32 -7.73 5.67
CA SER A 275 3.22 -7.41 7.08
C SER A 275 4.59 -7.45 7.73
N THR A 276 4.81 -6.53 8.66
CA THR A 276 6.07 -6.47 9.38
C THR A 276 5.92 -5.93 10.80
N ALA A 277 6.93 -6.21 11.61
CA ALA A 277 7.01 -5.76 12.98
C ALA A 277 8.42 -5.27 13.29
N THR A 278 8.56 -4.03 13.78
CA THR A 278 9.88 -3.44 14.11
C THR A 278 10.43 -3.98 15.44
N GLY A 279 9.59 -4.60 16.28
CA GLY A 279 10.03 -5.28 17.49
C GLY A 279 10.43 -4.36 18.65
N ALA A 280 9.95 -3.13 18.67
CA ALA A 280 10.29 -2.16 19.71
C ALA A 280 9.56 -2.41 21.04
N LYS A 281 8.36 -3.00 21.03
CA LYS A 281 7.50 -3.17 22.21
C LYS A 281 7.09 -4.62 22.43
N PRO A 282 7.37 -5.23 23.60
CA PRO A 282 6.91 -6.58 23.87
C PRO A 282 5.39 -6.62 24.04
N LEU A 283 4.77 -7.71 23.56
CA LEU A 283 3.40 -8.05 23.93
C LEU A 283 3.39 -8.49 25.40
N SER A 284 2.47 -7.95 26.19
CA SER A 284 2.32 -8.31 27.61
C SER A 284 1.32 -9.45 27.78
N GLU A 285 0.23 -9.43 27.02
CA GLU A 285 -0.86 -10.40 27.09
C GLU A 285 -1.32 -10.82 25.68
N PRO A 286 -1.95 -12.01 25.51
CA PRO A 286 -2.49 -12.42 24.21
C PRO A 286 -3.49 -11.43 23.59
N SER A 287 -4.22 -10.68 24.43
CA SER A 287 -5.17 -9.66 23.99
C SER A 287 -4.51 -8.48 23.27
N ASP A 288 -3.23 -8.18 23.55
CA ASP A 288 -2.49 -7.12 22.84
C ASP A 288 -2.44 -7.41 21.34
N PHE A 289 -2.11 -8.67 21.00
CA PHE A 289 -2.06 -9.07 19.60
C PHE A 289 -3.44 -9.09 18.94
N MET A 290 -4.49 -9.44 19.70
CA MET A 290 -5.88 -9.38 19.21
C MET A 290 -6.30 -7.94 18.88
N GLU A 291 -5.93 -6.98 19.73
CA GLU A 291 -6.21 -5.57 19.47
C GLU A 291 -5.40 -5.03 18.28
N ILE A 292 -4.12 -5.41 18.16
CA ILE A 292 -3.30 -5.10 16.98
C ILE A 292 -3.96 -5.62 15.70
N CYS A 293 -4.44 -6.86 15.72
CA CYS A 293 -5.16 -7.50 14.61
C CYS A 293 -6.46 -6.75 14.26
N HIS A 294 -7.21 -6.30 15.27
CA HIS A 294 -8.40 -5.49 15.07
C HIS A 294 -8.06 -4.15 14.42
N LEU A 295 -7.07 -3.42 14.95
CA LEU A 295 -6.68 -2.12 14.40
C LEU A 295 -6.09 -2.24 12.99
N ALA A 296 -5.37 -3.33 12.69
CA ALA A 296 -4.86 -3.59 11.34
C ALA A 296 -5.97 -3.60 10.28
N THR A 297 -7.12 -4.15 10.63
CA THR A 297 -8.32 -4.12 9.77
C THR A 297 -8.78 -2.69 9.53
N LEU A 298 -8.90 -1.89 10.61
CA LEU A 298 -9.43 -0.53 10.55
C LEU A 298 -8.52 0.41 9.78
N VAL A 299 -7.22 0.45 10.13
CA VAL A 299 -6.26 1.35 9.47
C VAL A 299 -6.06 0.99 8.00
N THR A 300 -6.18 -0.30 7.63
CA THR A 300 -6.13 -0.70 6.22
C THR A 300 -7.35 -0.17 5.44
N ALA A 301 -8.55 -0.29 6.02
CA ALA A 301 -9.76 0.22 5.38
C ALA A 301 -9.71 1.76 5.21
N ARG A 302 -9.26 2.47 6.25
CA ARG A 302 -9.04 3.92 6.24
C ARG A 302 -8.00 4.33 5.20
N ALA A 303 -6.87 3.63 5.13
CA ALA A 303 -5.81 3.90 4.16
C ALA A 303 -6.31 3.79 2.72
N VAL A 304 -7.15 2.80 2.38
CA VAL A 304 -7.75 2.71 1.03
C VAL A 304 -8.59 3.95 0.72
N ALA A 305 -9.50 4.35 1.62
CA ALA A 305 -10.38 5.49 1.39
C ALA A 305 -9.59 6.80 1.26
N ARG A 306 -8.61 7.03 2.14
CA ARG A 306 -7.71 8.19 2.05
C ARG A 306 -6.93 8.23 0.74
N GLY A 307 -6.47 7.08 0.24
CA GLY A 307 -5.74 7.02 -1.02
C GLY A 307 -6.58 7.42 -2.23
N VAL A 308 -7.87 7.10 -2.23
CA VAL A 308 -8.83 7.52 -3.27
C VAL A 308 -9.26 8.97 -3.08
N TYR A 309 -9.48 9.39 -1.84
CA TYR A 309 -9.89 10.76 -1.49
C TYR A 309 -8.83 11.78 -1.89
N GLU A 310 -7.57 11.55 -1.50
CA GLU A 310 -6.43 12.46 -1.75
C GLU A 310 -5.92 12.42 -3.21
N ALA A 311 -6.46 11.52 -4.05
CA ALA A 311 -5.99 11.38 -5.42
C ALA A 311 -6.40 12.57 -6.30
N THR A 312 -5.55 12.88 -7.29
CA THR A 312 -5.82 13.87 -8.34
C THR A 312 -5.73 13.20 -9.70
N ALA A 313 -6.54 13.65 -10.66
CA ALA A 313 -6.49 13.08 -12.00
C ALA A 313 -5.10 13.27 -12.64
N LEU A 314 -4.66 12.28 -13.43
CA LEU A 314 -3.43 12.42 -14.21
C LEU A 314 -3.56 13.58 -15.21
N PRO A 315 -2.46 14.27 -15.57
CA PRO A 315 -2.48 15.37 -16.52
C PRO A 315 -2.53 14.87 -17.98
N ASN A 316 -3.48 13.98 -18.29
CA ASN A 316 -3.72 13.48 -19.65
C ASN A 316 -5.23 13.46 -19.96
N ALA A 317 -5.58 13.53 -21.26
CA ALA A 317 -6.95 13.79 -21.70
C ALA A 317 -7.97 12.70 -21.31
N ASN A 318 -7.52 11.47 -21.05
CA ASN A 318 -8.37 10.32 -20.75
C ASN A 318 -8.18 9.81 -19.32
N ALA A 319 -7.64 10.65 -18.43
CA ALA A 319 -7.41 10.27 -17.05
C ALA A 319 -8.74 9.96 -16.36
N GLN A 320 -8.75 8.91 -15.54
CA GLN A 320 -9.86 8.66 -14.63
C GLN A 320 -10.02 9.88 -13.71
N ILE A 321 -11.25 10.39 -13.60
CA ILE A 321 -11.57 11.52 -12.73
C ILE A 321 -11.25 11.21 -11.27
N ALA A 322 -10.77 12.21 -10.53
CA ALA A 322 -10.64 12.11 -9.09
C ALA A 322 -12.00 12.29 -8.39
N TRP A 323 -12.06 11.84 -7.14
CA TRP A 323 -13.24 12.02 -6.30
C TRP A 323 -13.57 13.52 -6.14
N HIS A 324 -12.55 14.34 -5.87
CA HIS A 324 -12.68 15.79 -5.72
C HIS A 324 -13.19 16.50 -6.98
N ASP A 325 -12.80 16.05 -8.17
CA ASP A 325 -13.26 16.65 -9.43
C ASP A 325 -14.78 16.58 -9.55
N LYS A 326 -15.39 15.48 -9.08
CA LYS A 326 -16.84 15.25 -9.13
C LYS A 326 -17.61 15.93 -8.01
N PHE A 327 -17.05 15.96 -6.79
CA PHE A 327 -17.82 16.32 -5.59
C PHE A 327 -17.38 17.61 -4.89
N THR A 328 -16.26 18.21 -5.30
CA THR A 328 -15.77 19.48 -4.72
C THR A 328 -15.57 20.60 -5.73
N SER A 329 -15.80 20.35 -7.02
CA SER A 329 -15.90 21.45 -8.00
C SER A 329 -17.09 22.35 -7.64
N PRO A 330 -16.92 23.69 -7.61
CA PRO A 330 -18.06 24.59 -7.53
C PRO A 330 -18.93 24.33 -8.75
N ALA A 331 -20.26 24.28 -8.55
CA ALA A 331 -21.18 24.36 -9.68
C ALA A 331 -20.78 25.56 -10.54
N LYS A 332 -20.41 25.31 -11.80
CA LYS A 332 -20.22 26.37 -12.80
C LYS A 332 -21.53 27.09 -13.04
#